data_AF-J7HHX3-F1
#
_entry.id   AF-J7HHX3-F1
#
_cell.length_a   1.000
_cell.length_b   1.000
_cell.length_c   1.000
_cell.angle_alpha   90.00
_cell.angle_beta   90.00
_cell.angle_gamma   90.00
#
_symmetry.space_group_name_H-M   'P 1'
#
loop_
_entity.id
_entity.type
_entity.pdbx_description
1 polymer ?
#
loop_
_entity_poly.entity_id
_entity_poly.type
_entity_poly.pdbx_seq_one_letter_code
_entity_poly.pdbx_strand_id
1 'polypeptide(L)'
;MKYSFFVVLAIFYLIERSRANHPQQYCIDKLAETEESCIQHCRFSYYGFTNDKFQITKKHIEKFRDILLEFNAVPKSKKNQLFNHIKKCADKVNSLKSKDKSEKCMKILTYSRCVADGKTVSEHNYVTAIIAHDKRINV
;
A
#
# COMPACT_ATOMS: atom_id res chain seq x y z
N MET A 1 40.85 -8.98 -17.69
CA MET A 1 40.39 -8.62 -16.32
C MET A 1 39.43 -7.42 -16.24
N LYS A 2 38.99 -6.77 -17.33
CA LYS A 2 37.96 -5.72 -17.23
C LYS A 2 36.53 -6.25 -17.28
N TYR A 3 36.26 -7.30 -18.06
CA TYR A 3 34.90 -7.84 -18.23
C TYR A 3 34.42 -8.79 -17.12
N SER A 4 35.32 -9.47 -16.39
CA SER A 4 34.91 -10.37 -15.29
C SER A 4 34.19 -9.64 -14.16
N PHE A 5 34.57 -8.40 -13.86
CA PHE A 5 33.92 -7.62 -12.81
C PHE A 5 32.48 -7.23 -13.20
N PHE A 6 32.26 -6.88 -14.47
CA PHE A 6 30.93 -6.59 -15.01
C PHE A 6 30.03 -7.84 -15.06
N VAL A 7 30.59 -9.01 -15.38
CA VAL A 7 29.85 -10.28 -15.40
C VAL A 7 29.41 -10.65 -13.98
N VAL A 8 30.27 -10.52 -12.98
CA VAL A 8 29.94 -10.81 -11.59
C VAL A 8 28.87 -9.85 -11.06
N LEU A 9 28.99 -8.54 -11.31
CA LEU A 9 27.96 -7.56 -10.94
C LEU A 9 26.62 -7.83 -11.63
N ALA A 10 26.63 -8.22 -12.91
CA ALA A 10 25.41 -8.57 -13.64
C ALA A 10 24.73 -9.81 -13.03
N ILE A 11 25.50 -10.80 -12.60
CA ILE A 11 24.97 -12.01 -11.93
C ILE A 11 24.36 -11.66 -10.58
N PHE A 12 25.02 -10.84 -9.75
CA PHE A 12 24.43 -10.38 -8.48
C PHE A 12 23.14 -9.59 -8.68
N TYR A 13 23.10 -8.70 -9.68
CA TYR A 13 21.89 -7.93 -10.02
C TYR A 13 20.74 -8.82 -10.53
N LEU A 14 21.05 -9.90 -11.26
CA LEU A 14 20.07 -10.90 -11.70
C LEU A 14 19.56 -11.76 -10.53
N ILE A 15 20.43 -12.11 -9.57
CA ILE A 15 20.04 -12.88 -8.38
C ILE A 15 19.13 -12.05 -7.47
N GLU A 16 19.40 -10.76 -7.26
CA GLU A 16 18.50 -9.88 -6.50
C GLU A 16 17.12 -9.77 -7.15
N ARG A 17 17.05 -9.61 -8.49
CA ARG A 17 15.75 -9.62 -9.21
C ARG A 17 15.02 -10.96 -9.13
N SER A 18 15.73 -12.07 -8.98
CA SER A 18 15.12 -13.41 -8.89
C SER A 18 14.40 -13.68 -7.56
N ARG A 19 14.60 -12.82 -6.55
CA ARG A 19 13.91 -12.84 -5.25
C ARG A 19 12.87 -11.73 -5.10
N ALA A 20 12.41 -11.16 -6.22
CA ALA A 20 11.36 -10.16 -6.22
C ALA A 20 10.09 -10.72 -5.55
N ASN A 21 9.84 -10.27 -4.33
CA ASN A 21 8.62 -10.61 -3.61
C ASN A 21 7.61 -9.49 -3.84
N HIS A 22 6.33 -9.84 -3.96
CA HIS A 22 5.29 -8.81 -3.94
C HIS A 22 5.22 -8.18 -2.55
N PRO A 23 4.83 -6.88 -2.44
CA PRO A 23 4.81 -6.18 -1.17
C PRO A 23 4.09 -6.92 -0.05
N GLN A 24 2.97 -7.61 -0.35
CA GLN A 24 2.26 -8.41 0.65
C GLN A 24 3.14 -9.49 1.27
N GLN A 25 3.80 -10.31 0.45
CA GLN A 25 4.66 -11.39 0.92
C GLN A 25 5.86 -10.83 1.70
N TYR A 26 6.55 -9.84 1.12
CA TYR A 26 7.69 -9.18 1.75
C TYR A 26 7.35 -8.64 3.15
N CYS A 27 6.22 -7.94 3.28
CA CYS A 27 5.84 -7.32 4.54
C CYS A 27 5.42 -8.35 5.60
N ILE A 28 4.77 -9.46 5.21
CA ILE A 28 4.43 -10.55 6.12
C ILE A 28 5.72 -11.22 6.63
N ASP A 29 6.61 -11.63 5.72
CA ASP A 29 7.87 -12.31 6.07
C ASP A 29 8.74 -11.47 7.01
N LYS A 30 8.70 -10.15 6.86
CA LYS A 30 9.51 -9.22 7.66
C LYS A 30 8.92 -8.90 9.03
N LEU A 31 7.59 -8.84 9.16
CA LEU A 31 6.92 -8.20 10.30
C LEU A 31 5.96 -9.09 11.08
N ALA A 32 5.59 -10.28 10.59
CA ALA A 32 4.57 -11.13 11.20
C ALA A 32 4.87 -11.49 12.67
N GLU A 33 6.14 -11.72 13.01
CA GLU A 33 6.52 -12.16 14.37
C GLU A 33 6.72 -11.00 15.36
N THR A 34 6.94 -9.78 14.87
CA THR A 34 7.42 -8.65 15.72
C THR A 34 6.52 -7.44 15.70
N GLU A 35 5.89 -7.13 14.55
CA GLU A 35 5.18 -5.88 14.32
C GLU A 35 3.97 -6.10 13.39
N GLU A 36 3.14 -7.10 13.68
CA GLU A 36 2.00 -7.50 12.84
C GLU A 36 1.10 -6.31 12.46
N SER A 37 0.85 -5.39 13.40
CA SER A 37 0.04 -4.19 13.19
C SER A 37 0.59 -3.29 12.06
N CYS A 38 1.89 -3.38 11.76
CA CYS A 38 2.58 -2.59 10.76
C CYS A 38 2.63 -3.24 9.37
N ILE A 39 2.18 -4.49 9.19
CA ILE A 39 2.12 -5.14 7.87
C ILE A 39 1.32 -4.29 6.89
N GLN A 40 0.18 -3.74 7.32
CA GLN A 40 -0.66 -2.92 6.44
C GLN A 40 0.04 -1.61 6.02
N HIS A 41 0.75 -0.96 6.93
CA HIS A 41 1.52 0.24 6.62
C HIS A 41 2.67 -0.07 5.64
N CYS A 42 3.42 -1.13 5.89
CA CYS A 42 4.50 -1.59 5.02
C CYS A 42 4.02 -1.79 3.58
N ARG A 43 2.88 -2.46 3.38
CA ARG A 43 2.30 -2.65 2.05
C ARG A 43 1.84 -1.35 1.43
N PHE A 44 1.14 -0.52 2.20
CA PHE A 44 0.62 0.76 1.74
C PHE A 44 1.71 1.76 1.35
N SER A 45 2.90 1.70 1.94
CA SER A 45 4.02 2.56 1.53
C SER A 45 4.52 2.15 0.15
N TYR A 46 4.67 0.85 -0.14
CA TYR A 46 4.99 0.35 -1.47
C TYR A 46 3.92 0.69 -2.52
N TYR A 47 2.64 0.64 -2.16
CA TYR A 47 1.54 1.03 -3.05
C TYR A 47 1.44 2.55 -3.28
N GLY A 48 2.12 3.35 -2.46
CA GLY A 48 2.06 4.82 -2.48
C GLY A 48 0.79 5.40 -1.85
N PHE A 49 0.09 4.64 -1.01
CA PHE A 49 -1.09 5.09 -0.26
C PHE A 49 -0.73 5.75 1.08
N THR A 50 0.53 5.64 1.47
CA THR A 50 1.16 6.37 2.57
C THR A 50 2.66 6.49 2.28
N ASN A 51 3.45 6.95 3.25
CA ASN A 51 4.91 6.97 3.19
C ASN A 51 5.51 6.40 4.47
N ASP A 52 6.83 6.31 4.53
CA ASP A 52 7.56 5.75 5.68
C ASP A 52 7.35 6.55 6.98
N LYS A 53 6.88 7.80 6.86
CA LYS A 53 6.52 8.68 7.98
C LYS A 53 5.05 8.57 8.38
N PHE A 54 4.31 7.57 7.86
CA PHE A 54 2.89 7.33 8.13
C PHE A 54 1.96 8.47 7.67
N GLN A 55 2.41 9.32 6.74
CA GLN A 55 1.63 10.48 6.31
C GLN A 55 0.67 10.10 5.20
N ILE A 56 -0.55 10.62 5.26
CA ILE A 56 -1.56 10.49 4.20
C ILE A 56 -1.84 11.89 3.65
N THR A 57 -1.21 12.20 2.51
CA THR A 57 -1.34 13.48 1.82
C THR A 57 -2.38 13.38 0.70
N LYS A 58 -2.74 14.51 0.09
CA LYS A 58 -3.61 14.53 -1.10
C LYS A 58 -3.11 13.61 -2.21
N LYS A 59 -1.79 13.58 -2.48
CA LYS A 59 -1.19 12.69 -3.49
C LYS A 59 -1.44 11.22 -3.19
N HIS A 60 -1.36 10.82 -1.93
CA HIS A 60 -1.63 9.44 -1.52
C HIS A 60 -3.12 9.08 -1.69
N ILE A 61 -4.01 10.01 -1.37
CA ILE A 61 -5.46 9.86 -1.57
C ILE A 61 -5.80 9.71 -3.06
N GLU A 62 -5.21 10.55 -3.92
CA GLU A 62 -5.38 10.47 -5.37
C GLU A 62 -4.86 9.15 -5.93
N LYS A 63 -3.67 8.72 -5.50
CA LYS A 63 -3.11 7.43 -5.90
C LYS A 63 -4.02 6.27 -5.51
N PHE A 64 -4.54 6.26 -4.28
CA PHE A 64 -5.44 5.21 -3.81
C PHE A 64 -6.75 5.17 -4.61
N ARG A 65 -7.37 6.34 -4.83
CA ARG A 65 -8.55 6.47 -5.70
C ARG A 65 -8.26 5.90 -7.09
N ASP A 66 -7.15 6.30 -7.70
CA ASP A 66 -6.85 5.94 -9.08
C ASP A 66 -6.64 4.43 -9.23
N ILE A 67 -5.98 3.78 -8.27
CA ILE A 67 -5.86 2.31 -8.24
C ILE A 67 -7.22 1.63 -8.11
N LEU A 68 -8.08 2.10 -7.20
CA LEU A 68 -9.42 1.52 -7.03
C LEU A 68 -10.28 1.69 -8.30
N LEU A 69 -10.13 2.78 -9.04
CA LEU A 69 -10.81 2.98 -10.33
C LEU A 69 -10.20 2.15 -11.46
N GLU A 70 -8.87 2.02 -11.48
CA GLU A 70 -8.15 1.24 -12.49
C GLU A 70 -8.56 -0.23 -12.47
N PHE A 71 -8.70 -0.80 -11.27
CA PHE A 71 -9.13 -2.19 -11.08
C PHE A 71 -10.66 -2.33 -10.90
N ASN A 72 -11.43 -1.34 -11.35
CA ASN A 72 -12.90 -1.37 -11.36
C ASN A 72 -13.55 -1.66 -10.00
N ALA A 73 -12.90 -1.30 -8.88
CA ALA A 73 -13.50 -1.48 -7.57
C ALA A 73 -14.76 -0.60 -7.39
N VAL A 74 -14.77 0.54 -8.09
CA VAL A 74 -15.88 1.49 -8.17
C VAL A 74 -15.98 1.99 -9.62
N PRO A 75 -17.19 2.24 -10.17
CA PRO A 75 -17.34 2.83 -11.50
C PRO A 75 -16.63 4.18 -11.65
N LYS A 76 -16.01 4.42 -12.81
CA LYS A 76 -15.29 5.68 -13.11
C LYS A 76 -16.16 6.93 -12.95
N SER A 77 -17.47 6.83 -13.19
CA SER A 77 -18.42 7.93 -12.97
C SER A 77 -18.49 8.41 -11.51
N LYS A 78 -18.14 7.57 -10.55
CA LYS A 78 -18.10 7.90 -9.11
C LYS A 78 -16.74 8.42 -8.63
N LYS A 79 -15.81 8.79 -9.54
CA LYS A 79 -14.45 9.25 -9.20
C LYS A 79 -14.41 10.30 -8.09
N ASN A 80 -15.25 11.34 -8.18
CA ASN A 80 -15.27 12.43 -7.18
C ASN A 80 -15.87 11.98 -5.84
N GLN A 81 -16.90 11.14 -5.87
CA GLN A 81 -17.48 10.54 -4.67
C GLN A 81 -16.44 9.68 -3.94
N LEU A 82 -15.72 8.82 -4.68
CA LEU A 82 -14.66 7.98 -4.14
C LEU A 82 -13.52 8.82 -3.56
N PHE A 83 -13.07 9.87 -4.26
CA PHE A 83 -12.06 10.79 -3.75
C PHE A 83 -12.47 11.40 -2.40
N ASN A 84 -13.70 11.91 -2.31
CA ASN A 84 -14.22 12.53 -1.10
C ASN A 84 -14.36 11.53 0.05
N HIS A 85 -14.75 10.29 -0.24
CA HIS A 85 -14.79 9.20 0.74
C HIS A 85 -13.41 8.90 1.33
N ILE A 86 -12.43 8.63 0.46
CA ILE A 86 -11.05 8.36 0.89
C ILE A 86 -10.46 9.55 1.64
N LYS A 87 -10.74 10.79 1.19
CA LYS A 87 -10.33 12.01 1.88
C LYS A 87 -10.92 12.08 3.29
N LYS A 88 -12.21 11.82 3.48
CA LYS A 88 -12.84 11.80 4.81
C LYS A 88 -12.18 10.76 5.73
N CYS A 89 -11.85 9.58 5.20
CA CYS A 89 -11.12 8.55 5.95
C CYS A 89 -9.71 9.01 6.35
N ALA A 90 -8.99 9.65 5.43
CA ALA A 90 -7.67 10.21 5.69
C ALA A 90 -7.73 11.32 6.75
N ASP A 91 -8.67 12.26 6.63
CA ASP A 91 -8.87 13.36 7.58
C ASP A 91 -9.18 12.82 8.98
N LYS A 92 -10.03 11.78 9.07
CA LYS A 92 -10.37 11.11 10.34
C LYS A 92 -9.15 10.54 11.04
N VAL A 93 -8.26 9.86 10.32
CA VAL A 93 -7.06 9.28 10.97
C VAL A 93 -6.00 10.35 11.20
N ASN A 94 -5.83 11.31 10.29
CA ASN A 94 -4.82 12.37 10.43
C ASN A 94 -5.07 13.26 11.66
N SER A 95 -6.32 13.42 12.11
CA SER A 95 -6.65 14.15 13.34
C SER A 95 -6.29 13.40 14.64
N LEU A 96 -6.08 12.09 14.58
CA LEU A 96 -5.70 11.29 15.74
C LEU A 96 -4.24 11.55 16.11
N LYS A 97 -3.97 11.84 17.38
CA LYS A 97 -2.60 11.87 17.91
C LYS A 97 -2.11 10.44 18.10
N SER A 98 -0.86 10.17 17.70
CA SER A 98 -0.19 8.90 17.95
C SER A 98 1.20 9.13 18.49
N LYS A 99 1.55 8.41 19.54
CA LYS A 99 2.76 8.58 20.33
C LYS A 99 3.84 7.62 19.88
N ASP A 100 3.48 6.38 19.59
CA ASP A 100 4.41 5.34 19.18
C ASP A 100 4.15 4.79 17.76
N LYS A 101 5.01 3.87 17.33
CA LYS A 101 4.95 3.25 16.00
C LYS A 101 3.72 2.36 15.84
N SER A 102 3.34 1.59 16.87
CA SER A 102 2.19 0.67 16.81
C SER A 102 0.89 1.46 16.61
N GLU A 103 0.71 2.55 17.36
CA GLU A 103 -0.44 3.44 17.18
C GLU A 103 -0.49 4.05 15.78
N LYS A 104 0.66 4.44 15.22
CA LYS A 104 0.74 4.94 13.83
C LYS A 104 0.37 3.86 12.81
N CYS A 105 0.82 2.62 12.99
CA CYS A 105 0.45 1.50 12.15
C CYS A 105 -1.07 1.21 12.23
N MET A 106 -1.64 1.25 13.44
CA MET A 106 -3.08 1.08 13.66
C MET A 106 -3.93 2.18 13.01
N LYS A 107 -3.42 3.42 12.91
CA LYS A 107 -4.08 4.48 12.13
C LYS A 107 -4.16 4.12 10.65
N ILE A 108 -3.10 3.56 10.07
CA ILE A 108 -3.12 3.16 8.65
C ILE A 108 -4.06 1.97 8.42
N LEU A 109 -4.11 1.02 9.35
CA LEU A 109 -5.09 -0.06 9.32
C LEU A 109 -6.53 0.49 9.40
N THR A 110 -6.77 1.45 10.28
CA THR A 110 -8.07 2.13 10.42
C THR A 110 -8.45 2.89 9.15
N TYR A 111 -7.49 3.55 8.52
CA TYR A 111 -7.68 4.22 7.22
C TYR A 111 -8.10 3.22 6.14
N SER A 112 -7.38 2.10 6.03
CA SER A 112 -7.70 1.01 5.09
C SER A 112 -9.12 0.49 5.28
N ARG A 113 -9.52 0.20 6.53
CA ARG A 113 -10.86 -0.28 6.87
C ARG A 113 -11.95 0.76 6.59
N CYS A 114 -11.67 2.03 6.85
CA CYS A 114 -12.60 3.12 6.54
C CYS A 114 -12.85 3.24 5.03
N VAL A 115 -11.83 3.03 4.19
CA VAL A 115 -12.00 3.06 2.73
C VAL A 115 -12.87 1.89 2.26
N ALA A 116 -12.63 0.68 2.78
CA ALA A 116 -13.42 -0.52 2.52
C ALA A 116 -14.70 -0.59 3.40
N ASP A 117 -15.51 0.47 3.38
CA ASP A 117 -16.69 0.64 4.25
C ASP A 117 -17.88 -0.30 3.93
N GLY A 118 -17.77 -1.10 2.87
CA GLY A 118 -18.84 -1.97 2.39
C GLY A 118 -19.99 -1.23 1.68
N LYS A 119 -19.94 0.10 1.57
CA LYS A 119 -20.99 0.94 0.98
C LYS A 119 -20.50 1.67 -0.26
N THR A 120 -19.50 2.52 -0.08
CA THR A 120 -18.86 3.26 -1.17
C THR A 120 -17.96 2.35 -1.98
N VAL A 121 -17.20 1.50 -1.28
CA VAL A 121 -16.37 0.45 -1.87
C VAL A 121 -16.73 -0.86 -1.19
N SER A 122 -17.22 -1.84 -1.96
CA SER A 122 -17.49 -3.16 -1.39
C SER A 122 -16.18 -3.84 -1.01
N GLU A 123 -16.20 -4.65 0.04
CA GLU A 123 -15.01 -5.33 0.55
C GLU A 123 -14.40 -6.25 -0.51
N HIS A 124 -15.24 -7.01 -1.24
CA HIS A 124 -14.79 -7.88 -2.32
C HIS A 124 -14.04 -7.12 -3.42
N ASN A 125 -14.61 -6.02 -3.91
CA ASN A 125 -14.01 -5.21 -4.95
C ASN A 125 -12.73 -4.53 -4.47
N TYR A 126 -12.73 -4.06 -3.23
CA TYR A 126 -11.56 -3.50 -2.58
C TYR A 126 -10.40 -4.51 -2.54
N VAL A 127 -10.64 -5.70 -1.97
CA VAL A 127 -9.62 -6.76 -1.83
C VAL A 127 -9.10 -7.18 -3.21
N THR A 128 -9.99 -7.37 -4.17
CA THR A 128 -9.63 -7.73 -5.55
C THR A 128 -8.70 -6.70 -6.18
N ALA A 129 -9.02 -5.41 -6.04
CA ALA A 129 -8.18 -4.32 -6.55
C ALA A 129 -6.81 -4.25 -5.86
N ILE A 130 -6.76 -4.42 -4.54
CA ILE A 130 -5.48 -4.41 -3.80
C ILE A 130 -4.61 -5.59 -4.20
N ILE A 131 -5.15 -6.81 -4.31
CA ILE A 131 -4.39 -8.00 -4.75
C ILE A 131 -3.87 -7.82 -6.18
N ALA A 132 -4.71 -7.29 -7.07
CA ALA A 132 -4.31 -7.06 -8.45
C ALA A 132 -3.22 -5.98 -8.56
N HIS A 133 -3.24 -4.96 -7.71
CA HIS A 133 -2.20 -3.96 -7.64
C HIS A 133 -0.89 -4.51 -7.05
N ASP A 134 -0.97 -5.28 -5.96
CA ASP A 134 0.17 -5.89 -5.28
C ASP A 134 1.04 -6.73 -6.23
N LYS A 135 0.39 -7.57 -7.05
CA LYS A 135 1.05 -8.43 -8.05
C LYS A 135 1.83 -7.67 -9.12
N ARG A 136 1.64 -6.36 -9.25
CA ARG A 136 2.36 -5.51 -10.23
C ARG A 136 3.61 -4.84 -9.65
N ILE A 137 3.86 -5.01 -8.37
CA ILE A 137 5.01 -4.41 -7.68
C ILE A 137 5.95 -5.53 -7.26
N ASN A 138 7.23 -5.29 -7.50
CA ASN A 138 8.32 -6.15 -7.07
C ASN A 138 9.16 -5.36 -6.07
N VAL A 139 9.46 -5.98 -4.93
CA VAL A 139 10.29 -5.45 -3.85
C VAL A 139 11.55 -6.27 -3.75
#